data_AF-W9W3Q5-F1
#
_entry.id   AF-W9W3Q5-F1
#
_cell.length_a   1.000
_cell.length_b   1.000
_cell.length_c   1.000
_cell.angle_alpha   90.00
_cell.angle_beta   90.00
_cell.angle_gamma   90.00
#
_symmetry.space_group_name_H-M   'P 1'
#
loop_
_entity.id
_entity.type
_entity.pdbx_description
1 polymer ?
#
loop_
_entity_poly.entity_id
_entity_poly.type
_entity_poly.pdbx_seq_one_letter_code
_entity_poly.pdbx_strand_id
1 'polypeptide(L)'
;MVSGFGQAQMLAFVPYDFKSKNEDYARYSFKLENIAPGGARSRVGIITCCDARCSPDHFFQLDENEVFVIQNGGRRTASDDVVRTLAGLEIATEIRELRAIHHTGCGGLKYADEWIKRR
;
A
#
# COMPACT_ATOMS: atom_id res chain seq x y z
N MET A 1 23.02 -20.11 -8.89
CA MET A 1 23.26 -18.67 -8.66
C MET A 1 22.16 -17.90 -9.36
N VAL A 2 21.14 -17.45 -8.64
CA VAL A 2 20.10 -16.61 -9.26
C VAL A 2 20.69 -15.22 -9.35
N SER A 3 21.03 -14.79 -10.57
CA SER A 3 21.44 -13.42 -10.85
C SER A 3 20.36 -12.50 -10.29
N GLY A 4 20.69 -11.78 -9.22
CA GLY A 4 19.81 -10.77 -8.69
C GLY A 4 19.46 -9.82 -9.83
N PHE A 5 18.17 -9.60 -10.08
CA PHE A 5 17.69 -8.43 -10.80
C PHE A 5 18.05 -7.22 -9.93
N GLY A 6 19.34 -6.89 -9.94
CA GLY A 6 19.94 -5.82 -9.18
C GLY A 6 19.67 -4.51 -9.90
N GLN A 7 19.67 -3.45 -9.11
CA GLN A 7 19.64 -2.03 -9.47
C GLN A 7 20.57 -1.62 -10.65
N ALA A 8 21.42 -2.52 -11.14
CA ALA A 8 22.36 -2.36 -12.25
C ALA A 8 21.70 -2.09 -13.62
N GLN A 9 20.39 -2.27 -13.79
CA GLN A 9 19.66 -1.95 -15.02
C GLN A 9 18.70 -0.76 -14.88
N MET A 10 18.70 -0.08 -13.74
CA MET A 10 17.85 1.09 -13.57
C MET A 10 18.44 2.26 -14.38
N LEU A 11 17.61 2.85 -15.26
CA LEU A 11 17.98 4.10 -15.96
C LEU A 11 18.45 5.15 -14.95
N ALA A 12 19.22 6.13 -15.43
CA ALA A 12 19.64 7.26 -14.60
C ALA A 12 18.43 7.82 -13.83
N PHE A 13 18.61 8.09 -12.54
CA PHE A 13 17.54 8.57 -11.68
C PHE A 13 16.94 9.86 -12.25
N VAL A 14 15.69 9.77 -12.72
CA VAL A 14 14.88 10.93 -13.06
C VAL A 14 13.90 11.13 -11.91
N PRO A 15 14.00 12.25 -11.16
CA PRO A 15 13.05 12.54 -10.10
C PRO A 15 11.63 12.59 -10.65
N TYR A 16 10.71 11.89 -9.99
CA TYR A 16 9.28 12.06 -10.27
C TYR A 16 8.81 13.38 -9.65
N ASP A 17 8.13 14.22 -10.43
CA ASP A 17 7.61 15.50 -9.93
C ASP A 17 6.32 15.29 -9.12
N PHE A 18 6.49 14.85 -7.88
CA PHE A 18 5.39 14.66 -6.94
C PHE A 18 4.60 15.94 -6.68
N LYS A 19 5.27 17.11 -6.67
CA LYS A 19 4.62 18.38 -6.34
C LYS A 19 3.62 18.77 -7.42
N SER A 20 4.04 18.82 -8.68
CA SER A 20 3.14 19.18 -9.78
C SER A 20 1.96 18.20 -9.87
N LYS A 21 2.23 16.90 -9.73
CA LYS A 21 1.16 15.88 -9.80
C LYS A 21 0.17 15.98 -8.64
N ASN A 22 0.64 16.31 -7.44
CA ASN A 22 -0.23 16.57 -6.31
C ASN A 22 -1.06 17.85 -6.49
N GLU A 23 -0.46 18.92 -7.04
CA GLU A 23 -1.17 20.18 -7.34
C GLU A 23 -2.28 19.96 -8.37
N ASP A 24 -2.01 19.20 -9.44
CA ASP A 24 -3.02 18.82 -10.44
C ASP A 24 -4.14 17.97 -9.82
N TYR A 25 -3.80 16.98 -8.99
CA TYR A 25 -4.79 16.15 -8.31
C TYR A 25 -5.70 17.00 -7.40
N ALA A 26 -5.12 17.84 -6.56
CA ALA A 26 -5.88 18.69 -5.64
C ALA A 26 -6.79 19.70 -6.35
N ARG A 27 -6.38 20.19 -7.52
CA ARG A 27 -7.16 21.19 -8.28
C ARG A 27 -8.26 20.56 -9.12
N TYR A 28 -8.00 19.41 -9.76
CA TYR A 28 -8.86 18.90 -10.82
C TYR A 28 -9.55 17.57 -10.50
N SER A 29 -8.98 16.76 -9.61
CA SER A 29 -9.47 15.40 -9.34
C SER A 29 -10.14 15.28 -7.97
N PHE A 30 -9.48 15.80 -6.92
CA PHE A 30 -9.96 15.71 -5.55
C PHE A 30 -11.26 16.49 -5.35
N LYS A 31 -12.25 15.83 -4.73
CA LYS A 31 -13.57 16.38 -4.44
C LYS A 31 -13.94 16.11 -3.00
N LEU A 32 -14.15 17.18 -2.22
CA LEU A 32 -14.47 17.06 -0.80
C LEU A 32 -15.80 16.32 -0.58
N GLU A 33 -16.76 16.49 -1.50
CA GLU A 33 -18.04 15.80 -1.49
C GLU A 33 -17.93 14.28 -1.64
N ASN A 34 -16.81 13.77 -2.13
CA ASN A 34 -16.58 12.33 -2.31
C ASN A 34 -16.09 11.62 -1.04
N ILE A 35 -15.80 12.36 0.05
CA ILE A 35 -15.25 11.80 1.28
C ILE A 35 -16.36 11.21 2.14
N ALA A 36 -16.22 9.93 2.49
CA ALA A 36 -17.13 9.29 3.43
C ALA A 36 -16.93 9.86 4.85
N PRO A 37 -17.99 10.11 5.63
CA PRO A 37 -17.88 10.65 7.00
C PRO A 37 -17.00 9.83 7.94
N GLY A 38 -16.82 8.54 7.66
CA GLY A 38 -15.97 7.62 8.42
C GLY A 38 -14.61 7.33 7.79
N GLY A 39 -14.21 8.01 6.71
CA GLY A 39 -12.95 7.80 6.00
C GLY A 39 -13.01 6.81 4.83
N ALA A 40 -13.90 5.80 4.87
CA ALA A 40 -14.17 4.89 3.76
C ALA A 40 -15.69 4.68 3.57
N ARG A 41 -16.11 4.38 2.33
CA ARG A 41 -17.51 4.12 1.95
C ARG A 41 -17.97 2.73 2.36
N SER A 42 -17.06 1.76 2.37
CA SER A 42 -17.31 0.40 2.81
C SER A 42 -16.75 0.12 4.20
N ARG A 43 -17.18 -1.01 4.79
CA ARG A 43 -16.66 -1.54 6.05
C ARG A 43 -15.49 -2.51 5.84
N VAL A 44 -14.71 -2.32 4.76
CA VAL A 44 -13.64 -3.23 4.34
C VAL A 44 -12.27 -2.57 4.51
N GLY A 45 -11.31 -3.33 5.03
CA GLY A 45 -9.88 -2.98 5.06
C GLY A 45 -9.05 -3.93 4.20
N ILE A 46 -8.19 -3.39 3.34
CA ILE A 46 -7.20 -4.14 2.56
C ILE A 46 -5.83 -4.03 3.21
N ILE A 47 -5.16 -5.17 3.35
CA ILE A 47 -3.77 -5.26 3.79
C ILE A 47 -3.00 -5.92 2.65
N THR A 48 -2.03 -5.20 2.06
CA THR A 48 -1.23 -5.73 0.95
C THR A 48 0.26 -5.34 1.05
N CYS A 49 1.04 -5.73 0.06
CA CYS A 49 2.46 -5.42 0.00
C CYS A 49 2.69 -3.96 -0.45
N CYS A 50 3.76 -3.32 0.01
CA CYS A 50 4.23 -2.04 -0.53
C CYS A 50 4.97 -2.16 -1.87
N ASP A 51 4.89 -3.31 -2.54
CA ASP A 51 5.43 -3.50 -3.88
C ASP A 51 4.73 -2.54 -4.85
N ALA A 52 5.49 -1.82 -5.68
CA ALA A 52 4.94 -0.81 -6.60
C ALA A 52 3.94 -1.37 -7.62
N ARG A 53 3.88 -2.70 -7.81
CA ARG A 53 2.90 -3.39 -8.66
C ARG A 53 1.58 -3.65 -7.94
N CYS A 54 1.55 -3.53 -6.62
CA CYS A 54 0.38 -3.75 -5.78
C CYS A 54 -0.36 -2.44 -5.55
N SER A 55 -1.22 -2.06 -6.50
CA SER A 55 -2.13 -0.92 -6.35
C SER A 55 -3.58 -1.40 -6.21
N PRO A 56 -4.16 -1.43 -4.99
CA PRO A 56 -5.49 -1.97 -4.73
C PRO A 56 -6.58 -1.35 -5.59
N ASP A 57 -6.55 -0.03 -5.76
CA ASP A 57 -7.52 0.71 -6.55
C ASP A 57 -7.54 0.22 -8.00
N HIS A 58 -6.39 -0.17 -8.54
CA HIS A 58 -6.29 -0.71 -9.89
C HIS A 58 -6.77 -2.15 -10.00
N PHE A 59 -6.31 -3.07 -9.13
CA PHE A 59 -6.64 -4.49 -9.30
C PHE A 59 -8.03 -4.88 -8.79
N PHE A 60 -8.65 -4.06 -7.94
CA PHE A 60 -10.05 -4.21 -7.53
C PHE A 60 -11.01 -3.21 -8.18
N GLN A 61 -10.50 -2.25 -8.96
CA GLN A 61 -11.32 -1.20 -9.60
C GLN A 61 -12.14 -0.44 -8.55
N LEU A 62 -11.46 -0.01 -7.48
CA LEU A 62 -12.11 0.70 -6.38
C LEU A 62 -12.38 2.14 -6.77
N ASP A 63 -13.53 2.66 -6.35
CA ASP A 63 -13.80 4.08 -6.37
C ASP A 63 -12.99 4.82 -5.28
N GLU A 64 -12.87 6.13 -5.43
CA GLU A 64 -12.23 6.98 -4.41
C GLU A 64 -12.86 6.78 -3.03
N ASN A 65 -12.00 6.56 -2.04
CA ASN A 65 -12.37 6.35 -0.63
C ASN A 65 -13.27 5.11 -0.41
N GLU A 66 -13.21 4.09 -1.28
CA GLU A 66 -14.06 2.91 -1.12
C GLU A 66 -13.67 2.05 0.10
N VAL A 67 -12.38 1.86 0.36
CA VAL A 67 -11.84 0.98 1.41
C VAL A 67 -10.67 1.63 2.14
N PHE A 68 -10.37 1.14 3.34
CA PHE A 68 -9.09 1.43 3.99
C PHE A 68 -7.98 0.56 3.40
N VAL A 69 -6.78 1.12 3.22
CA VAL A 69 -5.63 0.39 2.67
C VAL A 69 -4.42 0.53 3.60
N ILE A 70 -3.82 -0.61 3.97
CA ILE A 70 -2.56 -0.71 4.71
C ILE A 70 -1.54 -1.46 3.83
N GLN A 71 -0.38 -0.86 3.60
CA GLN A 71 0.70 -1.46 2.82
C GLN A 71 1.99 -1.56 3.65
N ASN A 72 2.62 -2.74 3.64
CA ASN A 72 3.96 -2.92 4.21
C ASN A 72 4.76 -4.00 3.46
N GLY A 73 6.06 -4.11 3.76
CA GLY A 73 6.95 -5.06 3.08
C GLY A 73 6.47 -6.49 3.21
N GLY A 74 6.08 -7.13 2.10
CA GLY A 74 5.63 -8.52 2.07
C GLY A 74 4.25 -8.80 2.68
N ARG A 75 3.46 -7.76 3.01
CA ARG A 75 2.19 -7.90 3.74
C ARG A 75 2.39 -8.62 5.09
N ARG A 76 3.36 -8.18 5.89
CA ARG A 76 3.62 -8.72 7.23
C ARG A 76 2.54 -8.23 8.19
N THR A 77 1.46 -9.00 8.29
CA THR A 77 0.27 -8.59 9.05
C THR A 77 0.48 -8.64 10.57
N ALA A 78 1.41 -9.48 11.05
CA ALA A 78 1.69 -9.65 12.47
C ALA A 78 2.56 -8.54 13.09
N SER A 79 2.87 -7.47 12.35
CA SER A 79 3.59 -6.32 12.91
C SER A 79 2.66 -5.54 13.83
N ASP A 80 3.17 -5.13 15.00
CA ASP A 80 2.43 -4.32 15.99
C ASP A 80 1.79 -3.08 15.36
N ASP A 81 2.44 -2.44 14.39
CA ASP A 81 1.89 -1.27 13.70
C ASP A 81 0.66 -1.61 12.85
N VAL A 82 0.64 -2.77 12.19
CA VAL A 82 -0.52 -3.21 11.41
C VAL A 82 -1.66 -3.56 12.35
N VAL A 83 -1.39 -4.37 13.38
CA VAL A 83 -2.41 -4.79 14.35
C VAL A 83 -3.02 -3.57 15.09
N ARG A 84 -2.17 -2.65 15.56
CA ARG A 84 -2.59 -1.40 16.21
C ARG A 84 -3.47 -0.56 15.27
N THR A 85 -3.07 -0.42 14.01
CA THR A 85 -3.85 0.34 13.02
C THR A 85 -5.20 -0.32 12.77
N LEU A 86 -5.25 -1.64 12.60
CA LEU A 86 -6.50 -2.38 12.38
C LEU A 86 -7.45 -2.26 13.56
N ALA A 87 -6.96 -2.45 14.78
CA ALA A 87 -7.75 -2.28 16.00
C ALA A 87 -8.29 -0.85 16.13
N GLY A 88 -7.46 0.15 15.81
CA GLY A 88 -7.88 1.55 15.79
C GLY A 88 -8.98 1.82 14.76
N LEU A 89 -8.86 1.26 13.56
CA LEU A 89 -9.88 1.39 12.52
C LEU A 89 -11.18 0.67 12.92
N GLU A 90 -11.11 -0.51 13.51
CA GLU A 90 -12.29 -1.23 14.01
C GLU A 90 -13.06 -0.42 15.06
N ILE A 91 -12.36 0.19 16.01
CA ILE A 91 -12.97 0.97 17.11
C ILE A 91 -13.47 2.34 16.64
N ALA A 92 -12.66 3.07 15.87
CA ALA A 92 -12.95 4.45 15.49
C ALA A 92 -13.91 4.56 14.30
N THR A 93 -14.02 3.51 13.51
CA THR A 93 -14.90 3.44 12.35
C THR A 93 -15.87 2.27 12.56
N GLU A 94 -16.04 1.39 11.59
CA GLU A 94 -16.74 0.12 11.75
C GLU A 94 -16.23 -0.91 10.72
N ILE A 95 -14.92 -1.07 10.55
CA ILE A 95 -14.40 -2.14 9.68
C ILE A 95 -14.93 -3.49 10.20
N ARG A 96 -15.56 -4.27 9.31
CA ARG A 96 -16.10 -5.62 9.60
C ARG A 96 -15.43 -6.72 8.77
N GLU A 97 -14.66 -6.33 7.77
CA GLU A 97 -14.04 -7.26 6.85
C GLU A 97 -12.61 -6.86 6.55
N LEU A 98 -11.71 -7.84 6.58
CA LEU A 98 -10.31 -7.66 6.19
C LEU A 98 -9.95 -8.52 4.98
N ARG A 99 -9.28 -7.92 4.01
CA ARG A 99 -8.75 -8.59 2.80
C ARG A 99 -7.23 -8.59 2.84
N ALA A 100 -6.67 -9.79 2.92
CA ALA A 100 -5.25 -10.06 3.05
C ALA A 100 -4.65 -10.51 1.71
N ILE A 101 -3.85 -9.66 1.04
CA ILE A 101 -3.42 -9.87 -0.35
C ILE A 101 -1.90 -9.92 -0.51
N HIS A 102 -1.39 -11.13 -0.69
CA HIS A 102 -0.02 -11.34 -1.15
C HIS A 102 0.08 -11.28 -2.68
N HIS A 103 1.30 -11.12 -3.17
CA HIS A 103 1.61 -11.18 -4.59
C HIS A 103 2.80 -12.10 -4.86
N THR A 104 2.87 -12.63 -6.08
CA THR A 104 4.00 -13.44 -6.54
C THR A 104 5.22 -12.57 -6.85
N GLY A 105 6.41 -13.18 -6.81
CA GLY A 105 7.66 -12.46 -7.05
C GLY A 105 7.96 -11.38 -6.01
N CYS A 106 7.53 -11.59 -4.77
CA CYS A 106 7.72 -10.65 -3.66
C CYS A 106 9.20 -10.51 -3.27
N GLY A 107 9.66 -9.27 -3.09
CA GLY A 107 11.00 -8.98 -2.58
C GLY A 107 11.27 -9.57 -1.19
N GLY A 108 10.24 -9.71 -0.36
CA GLY A 108 10.32 -10.31 0.97
C GLY A 108 10.67 -11.81 0.98
N LEU A 109 10.69 -12.47 -0.18
CA LEU A 109 11.14 -13.86 -0.34
C LEU A 109 12.60 -13.97 -0.82
N LYS A 110 13.24 -12.85 -1.17
CA LYS A 110 14.57 -12.86 -1.81
C LYS A 110 15.74 -12.79 -0.82
N TYR A 111 15.53 -12.21 0.36
CA TYR A 111 16.59 -11.95 1.33
C TYR A 111 16.16 -12.35 2.73
N ALA A 112 17.05 -13.02 3.46
CA ALA A 112 16.87 -13.31 4.87
C ALA A 112 17.28 -12.10 5.71
N ASP A 113 16.66 -11.94 6.89
CA ASP A 113 16.91 -10.83 7.81
C ASP A 113 18.39 -10.70 8.17
N GLU A 114 19.09 -11.81 8.39
CA GLU A 114 20.52 -11.81 8.72
C GLU A 114 21.41 -11.27 7.59
N TRP A 115 21.00 -11.42 6.33
CA TRP A 115 21.72 -10.84 5.20
C TRP A 115 21.50 -9.32 5.15
N ILE A 116 20.26 -8.87 5.42
CA ILE A 116 19.90 -7.44 5.43
C ILE A 116 20.63 -6.71 6.56
N LYS A 117 20.62 -7.25 7.78
CA LYS A 117 21.27 -6.63 8.96
C LYS A 117 22.79 -6.44 8.81
N ARG A 118 23.42 -7.12 7.85
CA ARG A 118 24.87 -7.07 7.59
C ARG A 118 25.25 -6.11 6.46
N ARG A 119 24.29 -5.40 5.88
CA ARG A 119 24.48 -4.44 4.78
C ARG A 119 24.19 -3.03 5.27
#